data_AF-A0A0F3GXT2-F1
#
_entry.id   AF-A0A0F3GXT2-F1
#
_cell.length_a   1.000
_cell.length_b   1.000
_cell.length_c   1.000
_cell.angle_alpha   90.00
_cell.angle_beta   90.00
_cell.angle_gamma   90.00
#
_symmetry.space_group_name_H-M   'P 1'
#
loop_
_entity.id
_entity.type
_entity.pdbx_description
1 polymer ?
#
loop_
_entity_poly.entity_id
_entity_poly.type
_entity_poly.pdbx_seq_one_letter_code
_entity_poly.pdbx_strand_id
1 'polypeptide(L)'
;GDILWYNSKTGMVYIYLISKDGSIQSSGSPATVADLNWKIKDVNDYNGDGKSDVLWQNTQTGLIYIWFMDGVNIKGSKQVGLVPDADWQIFK
;
A
#
# COMPACT_ATOMS: atom_id res chain seq x y z
N GLY A 1 -0.04 -6.59 -13.28
CA GLY A 1 0.50 -5.98 -12.06
C GLY A 1 -0.35 -4.78 -11.79
N ASP A 2 -0.86 -4.67 -10.58
CA ASP A 2 -1.91 -3.68 -10.27
C ASP A 2 -1.36 -2.25 -10.25
N ILE A 3 -2.22 -1.27 -10.48
CA ILE A 3 -1.88 0.15 -10.34
C ILE A 3 -2.56 0.70 -9.09
N LEU A 4 -1.77 1.34 -8.23
CA LEU A 4 -2.25 2.04 -7.05
C LEU A 4 -2.02 3.54 -7.18
N TRP A 5 -3.04 4.32 -6.85
CA TRP A 5 -3.00 5.76 -6.74
C TRP A 5 -3.20 6.15 -5.27
N TYR A 6 -2.36 7.05 -4.77
CA TYR A 6 -2.53 7.64 -3.44
C TYR A 6 -2.61 9.16 -3.55
N ASN A 7 -3.71 9.74 -3.07
CA ASN A 7 -3.88 11.18 -3.01
C ASN A 7 -3.29 11.72 -1.71
N SER A 8 -2.11 12.34 -1.79
CA SER A 8 -1.39 12.85 -0.61
C SER A 8 -2.09 14.02 0.11
N LYS A 9 -3.13 14.62 -0.48
CA LYS A 9 -3.92 15.69 0.13
C LYS A 9 -5.16 15.18 0.85
N THR A 10 -5.72 14.05 0.42
CA THR A 10 -6.98 13.52 0.97
C THR A 10 -6.80 12.18 1.67
N GLY A 11 -5.69 11.50 1.46
CA GLY A 11 -5.43 10.16 1.97
C GLY A 11 -6.12 9.04 1.19
N MET A 12 -6.88 9.36 0.13
CA MET A 12 -7.61 8.37 -0.65
C MET A 12 -6.64 7.46 -1.41
N VAL A 13 -6.87 6.15 -1.32
CA VAL A 13 -6.19 5.13 -2.12
C VAL A 13 -7.15 4.64 -3.19
N TYR A 14 -6.70 4.51 -4.43
CA TYR A 14 -7.50 3.95 -5.52
C TYR A 14 -6.69 2.89 -6.25
N ILE A 15 -7.32 1.74 -6.53
CA ILE A 15 -6.67 0.57 -7.12
C ILE A 15 -7.32 0.25 -8.45
N TYR A 16 -6.50 -0.05 -9.44
CA TYR A 16 -6.89 -0.76 -10.66
C TYR A 16 -6.23 -2.14 -10.65
N LEU A 17 -7.05 -3.20 -10.65
CA LEU A 17 -6.55 -4.56 -10.84
C LEU A 17 -6.31 -4.79 -12.32
N ILE A 18 -5.10 -5.20 -12.68
CA ILE A 18 -4.68 -5.30 -14.08
C ILE A 18 -4.16 -6.70 -14.38
N SER A 19 -4.76 -7.31 -15.40
CA SER A 19 -4.35 -8.59 -15.98
C SER A 19 -2.94 -8.52 -16.60
N LYS A 20 -2.43 -9.66 -17.08
CA LYS A 20 -1.14 -9.71 -17.79
C LYS A 20 -1.19 -9.06 -19.17
N ASP A 21 -2.36 -8.97 -19.80
CA ASP A 21 -2.54 -8.33 -21.11
C ASP A 21 -2.77 -6.81 -21.02
N GLY A 22 -2.75 -6.25 -19.81
CA GLY A 22 -2.93 -4.81 -19.57
C GLY A 22 -4.39 -4.37 -19.45
N SER A 23 -5.37 -5.27 -19.57
CA SER A 23 -6.77 -4.94 -19.33
C SER A 23 -7.06 -4.71 -17.84
N ILE A 24 -7.90 -3.69 -17.56
CA ILE A 24 -8.43 -3.44 -16.23
C ILE A 24 -9.52 -4.49 -15.96
N GLN A 25 -9.33 -5.28 -14.90
CA GLN A 25 -10.28 -6.31 -14.48
C GLN A 25 -11.28 -5.77 -13.44
N SER A 26 -10.82 -4.86 -12.57
CA SER A 26 -11.64 -4.24 -11.53
C SER A 26 -10.99 -2.96 -11.04
N SER A 27 -11.75 -2.10 -10.37
CA SER A 27 -11.23 -0.93 -9.67
C SER A 27 -12.01 -0.63 -8.40
N GLY A 28 -11.37 0.06 -7.46
CA GLY A 28 -12.00 0.38 -6.18
C GLY A 28 -11.13 1.24 -5.27
N SER A 29 -11.76 1.77 -4.23
CA SER A 29 -11.10 2.52 -3.15
C SER A 29 -11.17 1.67 -1.88
N PRO A 30 -10.06 1.06 -1.42
CA PRO A 30 -10.08 0.27 -0.18
C PRO A 30 -10.29 1.14 1.06
N ALA A 31 -9.76 2.36 1.05
CA ALA A 31 -9.72 3.23 2.22
C ALA A 31 -9.36 4.69 1.89
N THR A 32 -9.70 5.57 2.83
CA THR A 32 -9.14 6.92 2.94
C THR A 32 -8.31 6.98 4.23
N VAL A 33 -7.00 7.18 4.11
CA VAL A 33 -6.07 7.27 5.25
C VAL A 33 -6.10 8.67 5.84
N ALA A 34 -6.71 8.82 7.02
CA ALA A 34 -6.88 10.13 7.65
C ALA A 34 -5.56 10.80 8.05
N ASP A 35 -4.56 10.03 8.51
CA ASP A 35 -3.22 10.55 8.81
C ASP A 35 -2.36 10.61 7.54
N LEU A 36 -2.13 11.83 7.05
CA LEU A 36 -1.39 12.08 5.82
C LEU A 36 0.13 11.88 5.96
N ASN A 37 0.65 11.59 7.14
CA ASN A 37 2.05 11.20 7.32
C ASN A 37 2.32 9.79 6.80
N TRP A 38 1.30 8.96 6.58
CA TRP A 38 1.46 7.66 5.94
C TRP A 38 1.72 7.79 4.45
N LYS A 39 2.80 7.18 3.97
CA LYS A 39 3.18 7.10 2.56
C LYS A 39 3.32 5.65 2.14
N ILE A 40 2.85 5.34 0.93
CA ILE A 40 3.13 4.07 0.27
C ILE A 40 4.62 4.04 -0.09
N LYS A 41 5.31 2.98 0.32
CA LYS A 41 6.73 2.78 0.04
C LYS A 41 6.98 1.70 -1.00
N ASP A 42 6.16 0.65 -1.02
CA ASP A 42 6.27 -0.45 -1.97
C ASP A 42 4.93 -1.18 -2.12
N VAL A 43 4.79 -1.91 -3.23
CA VAL A 43 3.66 -2.81 -3.49
C VAL A 43 4.24 -4.14 -3.96
N ASN A 44 3.98 -5.21 -3.21
CA ASN A 44 4.52 -6.54 -3.48
C ASN A 44 3.71 -7.62 -2.76
N ASP A 45 3.85 -8.89 -3.14
CA ASP A 45 3.26 -10.01 -2.39
C ASP A 45 4.11 -10.31 -1.14
N TYR A 46 3.71 -9.74 0.00
CA TYR A 46 4.48 -9.82 1.25
C TYR A 46 4.11 -11.05 2.09
N ASN A 47 2.92 -11.61 1.90
CA ASN A 47 2.45 -12.79 2.64
C ASN A 47 2.49 -14.11 1.83
N GLY A 48 2.81 -14.04 0.54
CA GLY A 48 2.98 -15.20 -0.35
C GLY A 48 1.66 -15.79 -0.86
N ASP A 49 0.55 -15.05 -0.82
CA ASP A 49 -0.77 -15.54 -1.26
C ASP A 49 -1.08 -15.26 -2.74
N GLY A 50 -0.10 -14.72 -3.48
CA GLY A 50 -0.20 -14.42 -4.90
C GLY A 50 -0.92 -13.10 -5.21
N LYS A 51 -1.20 -12.27 -4.19
CA LYS A 51 -1.86 -10.97 -4.34
C LYS A 51 -0.93 -9.84 -3.91
N SER A 52 -1.12 -8.66 -4.51
CA SER A 52 -0.31 -7.47 -4.22
C SER A 52 -0.68 -6.90 -2.84
N ASP A 53 0.24 -6.84 -1.90
CA ASP A 53 0.10 -6.16 -0.61
C ASP A 53 0.74 -4.76 -0.64
N VAL A 54 0.37 -3.87 0.29
CA VAL A 54 0.84 -2.48 0.32
C VAL A 54 1.71 -2.22 1.56
N LEU A 55 2.96 -1.82 1.34
CA LEU A 55 3.87 -1.39 2.40
C LEU A 55 3.75 0.12 2.63
N TRP A 56 3.45 0.49 3.87
CA TRP A 56 3.27 1.85 4.33
C TRP A 56 4.35 2.23 5.33
N GLN A 57 4.79 3.49 5.27
CA GLN A 57 5.64 4.10 6.30
C GLN A 57 5.03 5.43 6.75
N ASN A 58 4.96 5.64 8.06
CA ASN A 58 4.59 6.94 8.63
C ASN A 58 5.84 7.83 8.70
N THR A 59 5.84 8.95 7.99
CA THR A 59 7.02 9.83 7.90
C THR A 59 7.29 10.64 9.15
N GLN A 60 6.35 10.68 10.10
CA GLN A 60 6.54 11.39 11.37
C GLN A 60 7.08 10.46 12.46
N THR A 61 6.57 9.23 12.53
CA THR A 61 6.89 8.28 13.60
C THR A 61 7.88 7.20 13.16
N GLY A 62 8.07 7.00 11.86
CA GLY A 62 8.90 5.93 11.33
C GLY A 62 8.24 4.55 11.30
N LEU A 63 6.99 4.42 11.77
CA LEU A 63 6.28 3.14 11.81
C LEU A 63 6.10 2.56 10.42
N ILE A 64 6.28 1.24 10.30
CA ILE A 64 6.07 0.49 9.06
C ILE A 64 4.92 -0.49 9.25
N TYR A 65 3.95 -0.41 8.34
CA TYR A 65 2.78 -1.28 8.30
C TYR A 65 2.65 -1.93 6.92
N ILE A 66 2.10 -3.14 6.90
CA ILE A 66 1.64 -3.78 5.67
C ILE A 66 0.12 -3.85 5.72
N TRP A 67 -0.53 -3.49 4.62
CA TRP A 67 -1.90 -3.87 4.34
C TRP A 67 -1.89 -5.12 3.47
N PHE A 68 -2.48 -6.19 3.99
CA PHE A 68 -2.70 -7.40 3.23
C PHE A 68 -3.97 -7.25 2.41
N MET A 69 -3.91 -7.53 1.10
CA MET A 69 -5.00 -7.20 0.18
C MET A 69 -5.71 -8.44 -0.36
N ASP A 70 -6.99 -8.27 -0.68
CA ASP A 70 -7.75 -9.20 -1.51
C ASP A 70 -8.45 -8.43 -2.63
N GLY A 71 -7.77 -8.34 -3.77
CA GLY A 71 -8.16 -7.46 -4.86
C GLY A 71 -8.15 -6.00 -4.40
N VAL A 72 -9.31 -5.34 -4.47
CA VAL A 72 -9.47 -3.93 -4.06
C VAL A 72 -9.83 -3.76 -2.58
N ASN A 73 -9.84 -4.84 -1.78
CA ASN A 73 -10.23 -4.82 -0.37
C ASN A 73 -9.03 -5.08 0.55
N ILE A 74 -9.05 -4.50 1.75
CA ILE A 74 -8.06 -4.80 2.79
C ILE A 74 -8.53 -6.04 3.56
N LYS A 75 -7.73 -7.11 3.51
CA LYS A 75 -7.97 -8.37 4.25
C LYS A 75 -7.46 -8.29 5.68
N GLY A 76 -6.43 -7.48 5.92
CA GLY A 76 -5.86 -7.26 7.24
C GLY A 76 -4.70 -6.27 7.20
N SER A 77 -4.17 -5.93 8.37
CA SER A 77 -2.96 -5.11 8.45
C SER A 77 -2.06 -5.55 9.60
N LYS A 78 -0.78 -5.24 9.49
CA LYS A 78 0.21 -5.58 10.52
C LYS A 78 1.31 -4.54 10.59
N GLN A 79 1.66 -4.14 11.82
CA GLN A 79 2.92 -3.43 12.08
C GLN A 79 4.09 -4.39 11.90
N VAL A 80 5.05 -4.04 11.06
CA VAL A 80 6.20 -4.89 10.75
C VAL A 80 7.53 -4.29 11.21
N GLY A 81 7.56 -3.00 11.55
CA GLY A 81 8.77 -2.38 12.04
C GLY A 81 8.62 -0.92 12.42
N LEU A 82 9.75 -0.34 12.79
CA LEU A 82 9.95 1.07 13.11
C LEU A 82 11.32 1.45 12.54
N VAL A 83 11.37 2.45 11.66
CA VAL A 83 12.61 3.03 11.15
C VAL A 83 12.69 4.48 11.65
N PRO A 84 13.64 4.84 12.53
CA PRO A 84 13.59 6.06 13.36
C PRO A 84 13.50 7.41 12.62
N ASP A 85 13.81 7.47 11.33
CA ASP A 85 13.59 8.68 10.52
C ASP A 85 13.05 8.30 9.12
N ALA A 86 12.39 9.27 8.49
CA ALA A 86 11.77 9.11 7.18
C ALA A 86 12.76 9.17 6.00
N ASP A 87 14.04 9.45 6.27
CA ASP A 87 15.08 9.63 5.26
C ASP A 87 15.65 8.28 4.80
N TRP A 88 15.49 7.22 5.60
CA TRP A 88 15.82 5.86 5.21
C TRP A 88 14.99 5.40 3.99
N GLN A 89 15.69 4.97 2.96
CA GLN A 89 15.13 4.38 1.75
C GLN A 89 15.10 2.84 1.89
N ILE A 90 14.06 2.22 1.33
CA ILE A 90 14.02 0.77 1.17
C ILE A 90 14.86 0.43 -0.07
N PHE A 91 15.87 -0.41 0.09
CA PHE A 91 16.63 -0.98 -1.03
C PHE A 91 16.25 -2.47 -1.18
N LYS A 92 16.06 -2.91 -2.43
CA LYS A 92 15.93 -4.33 -2.82
C LYS A 92 17.20 -4.77 -3.52
#